data_AF-A0A355HC47-F1
#
_entry.id   AF-A0A355HC47-F1
#
_cell.length_a   1.000
_cell.length_b   1.000
_cell.length_c   1.000
_cell.angle_alpha   90.00
_cell.angle_beta   90.00
_cell.angle_gamma   90.00
#
_symmetry.space_group_name_H-M   'P 1'
#
loop_
_entity.id
_entity.type
_entity.pdbx_description
1 polymer ?
#
loop_
_entity_poly.entity_id
_entity_poly.type
_entity_poly.pdbx_seq_one_letter_code
_entity_poly.pdbx_strand_id
1 'polypeptide(L)'
;NWLGDKDTVLNCIILITIWKEAGFFMIFYLAALQNIPPELKEAAMLEGSSKFYFFRRITFPLLMPITLFVLVNATLNSFKLVDHLFILTKGGPDNASNLILYYIYETAFSFLDSSYAATLTIFLLLALAIISIVQFKMFEKRIHYR
;
A
#
# COMPACT_ATOMS: atom_id res chain seq x y z
N ASN A 1 11.90 -16.21 19.39
CA ASN A 1 12.12 -16.50 17.96
C ASN A 1 11.15 -15.62 17.18
N TRP A 2 11.63 -14.55 16.53
CA TRP A 2 10.77 -13.44 16.06
C TRP A 2 9.84 -13.82 14.89
N LEU A 3 10.21 -14.85 14.12
CA LEU A 3 9.37 -15.45 13.07
C LEU A 3 8.69 -16.74 13.54
N GLY A 4 9.10 -17.28 14.69
CA GLY A 4 8.60 -18.53 15.24
C GLY A 4 7.55 -18.34 16.35
N ASP A 5 7.15 -17.11 16.64
CA ASP A 5 6.19 -16.77 17.68
C ASP A 5 4.98 -16.03 17.09
N LYS A 6 3.78 -16.45 17.51
CA LYS A 6 2.49 -16.04 16.94
C LYS A 6 2.25 -14.54 17.06
N ASP A 7 2.69 -13.96 18.18
CA ASP A 7 2.45 -12.56 18.52
C ASP A 7 3.42 -11.58 17.81
N THR A 8 4.57 -12.08 17.35
CA THR A 8 5.63 -11.24 16.75
C THR A 8 5.73 -11.38 15.23
N VAL A 9 5.26 -12.51 14.68
CA VAL A 9 5.42 -12.81 13.24
C VAL A 9 4.74 -11.77 12.34
N LEU A 10 3.52 -11.33 12.67
CA LEU A 10 2.77 -10.40 11.83
C LEU A 10 3.43 -9.02 11.79
N ASN A 11 3.88 -8.53 12.94
CA ASN A 11 4.59 -7.26 13.04
C ASN A 11 5.92 -7.28 12.27
N CYS A 12 6.65 -8.39 12.31
CA CYS A 12 7.87 -8.55 11.51
C CYS A 12 7.57 -8.50 10.01
N ILE A 13 6.52 -9.18 9.55
CA ILE A 13 6.10 -9.17 8.14
C ILE A 13 5.69 -7.75 7.70
N ILE A 14 4.95 -7.03 8.55
CA ILE A 14 4.54 -5.64 8.28
C ILE A 14 5.78 -4.75 8.10
N LEU A 15 6.76 -4.83 9.01
CA LEU A 15 7.95 -3.99 8.95
C LEU A 15 8.78 -4.24 7.68
N ILE A 16 9.01 -5.50 7.32
CA ILE A 16 9.79 -5.83 6.12
C ILE A 16 9.03 -5.41 4.85
N THR A 17 7.71 -5.58 4.84
CA THR A 17 6.84 -5.11 3.75
C THR A 17 6.95 -3.60 3.58
N ILE A 18 6.82 -2.84 4.66
CA ILE A 18 6.93 -1.36 4.62
C ILE A 18 8.30 -0.96 4.09
N TRP A 19 9.37 -1.58 4.59
CA TRP A 19 10.73 -1.27 4.16
C TRP A 19 10.95 -1.54 2.66
N LYS A 20 10.47 -2.70 2.16
CA LYS A 20 10.58 -3.08 0.75
C LYS A 20 9.82 -2.11 -0.16
N GLU A 21 8.56 -1.82 0.16
CA GLU A 21 7.69 -0.98 -0.69
C GLU A 21 8.03 0.51 -0.57
N ALA A 22 8.63 0.95 0.54
CA ALA A 22 9.03 2.34 0.74
C ALA A 22 9.97 2.85 -0.36
N GLY A 23 10.93 2.02 -0.80
CA GLY A 23 11.86 2.39 -1.87
C GLY A 23 11.14 2.71 -3.18
N PHE A 24 10.16 1.89 -3.57
CA PHE A 24 9.37 2.08 -4.78
C PHE A 24 8.52 3.36 -4.70
N PHE A 25 7.77 3.54 -3.61
CA PHE A 25 6.92 4.72 -3.46
C PHE A 25 7.70 6.03 -3.32
N MET A 26 8.90 5.99 -2.75
CA MET A 26 9.76 7.17 -2.64
C MET A 26 10.12 7.75 -4.01
N ILE A 27 10.28 6.93 -5.05
CA ILE A 27 10.54 7.41 -6.41
C ILE A 27 9.40 8.30 -6.92
N PHE A 28 8.15 7.89 -6.70
CA PHE A 28 6.99 8.69 -7.09
C PHE A 28 6.92 10.02 -6.32
N TYR A 29 7.19 9.99 -5.01
CA TYR A 29 7.24 11.20 -4.21
C TYR A 29 8.36 12.15 -4.64
N LEU A 30 9.54 11.64 -4.99
CA LEU A 30 10.64 12.46 -5.48
C LEU A 30 10.31 13.10 -6.83
N ALA A 31 9.74 12.33 -7.77
CA ALA A 31 9.28 12.88 -9.04
C ALA A 31 8.22 13.97 -8.85
N ALA A 32 7.28 13.75 -7.92
CA ALA A 32 6.24 14.72 -7.60
C ALA A 32 6.80 16.01 -6.98
N LEU A 33 7.75 15.88 -6.06
CA LEU A 33 8.42 17.01 -5.42
C LEU A 33 9.21 17.85 -6.43
N GLN A 34 9.82 17.23 -7.44
CA GLN A 34 10.54 17.93 -8.51
C GLN A 34 9.61 18.76 -9.41
N ASN A 35 8.32 18.41 -9.48
CA ASN A 35 7.33 19.18 -10.23
C ASN A 35 6.81 20.41 -9.46
N ILE A 36 7.13 20.55 -8.18
CA ILE A 36 6.70 21.72 -7.39
C ILE A 36 7.53 22.94 -7.82
N PRO A 37 6.90 24.02 -8.31
CA PRO A 37 7.62 25.20 -8.77
C PRO A 37 8.46 25.84 -7.64
N PRO A 38 9.74 26.20 -7.89
CA PRO A 38 10.62 26.77 -6.87
C PRO A 38 10.12 28.12 -6.35
N GLU A 39 9.33 28.86 -7.14
CA GLU A 39 8.80 30.18 -6.78
C GLU A 39 7.88 30.11 -5.56
N LEU A 40 7.17 29.00 -5.36
CA LEU A 40 6.34 28.79 -4.16
C LEU A 40 7.18 28.78 -2.88
N LYS A 41 8.39 28.21 -2.96
CA LYS A 41 9.32 28.14 -1.84
C LYS A 41 9.92 29.52 -1.56
N GLU A 42 10.27 30.26 -2.61
CA GLU A 42 10.82 31.62 -2.50
C GLU A 42 9.78 32.58 -1.90
N ALA A 43 8.53 32.54 -2.38
CA ALA A 43 7.43 33.33 -1.83
C ALA A 43 7.19 33.02 -0.35
N ALA A 44 7.18 31.74 0.04
CA ALA A 44 7.02 31.35 1.45
C ALA A 44 8.18 31.84 2.34
N MET A 45 9.41 31.92 1.81
CA MET A 45 10.55 32.48 2.52
C MET A 45 10.43 33.99 2.70
N LEU A 46 9.94 34.71 1.68
CA LEU A 46 9.68 36.15 1.75
C LEU A 46 8.59 36.47 2.78
N GLU A 47 7.56 35.63 2.89
CA GLU A 47 6.49 35.77 3.89
C GLU A 47 6.89 35.28 5.30
N GLY A 48 8.12 34.80 5.50
CA GLY A 48 8.58 34.30 6.80
C GLY A 48 7.84 33.05 7.28
N SER A 49 7.24 32.27 6.38
CA SER A 49 6.51 31.06 6.73
C SER A 49 7.43 29.98 7.30
N SER A 50 7.00 29.32 8.38
CA SER A 50 7.75 28.20 8.96
C SER A 50 7.78 26.97 8.03
N LYS A 51 8.85 26.17 8.08
CA LYS A 51 9.00 24.96 7.25
C LYS A 51 7.85 23.96 7.44
N PHE A 52 7.34 23.81 8.67
CA PHE A 52 6.20 22.93 8.96
C PHE A 52 4.89 23.46 8.36
N TYR A 53 4.69 24.78 8.42
CA TYR A 53 3.54 25.42 7.79
C TYR A 53 3.57 25.22 6.27
N PHE A 54 4.71 25.48 5.63
CA PHE A 54 4.92 25.26 4.20
C PHE A 54 4.65 23.79 3.81
N PHE A 55 5.20 22.84 4.56
CA PHE A 55 4.96 21.42 4.29
C PHE A 55 3.47 21.06 4.38
N ARG A 56 2.78 21.42 5.47
CA ARG A 56 1.38 21.00 5.68
C ARG A 56 0.39 21.72 4.77
N ARG A 57 0.64 22.99 4.42
CA ARG A 57 -0.29 23.84 3.67
C ARG A 57 -0.02 23.91 2.18
N ILE A 58 1.22 23.69 1.74
CA ILE A 58 1.61 23.82 0.34
C ILE A 58 2.09 22.47 -0.20
N THR A 59 3.17 21.92 0.37
CA THR A 59 3.77 20.68 -0.16
C THR A 59 2.82 19.48 -0.09
N PHE A 60 2.23 19.20 1.07
CA PHE A 60 1.39 18.01 1.28
C PHE A 60 0.10 18.03 0.43
N PRO A 61 -0.64 19.15 0.31
CA PRO A 61 -1.76 19.25 -0.63
C PRO A 61 -1.36 19.07 -2.10
N LEU A 62 -0.21 19.60 -2.52
CA LEU A 62 0.29 19.42 -3.89
C LEU A 62 0.73 17.99 -4.18
N LEU A 63 1.22 17.27 -3.17
CA LEU A 63 1.57 15.85 -3.26
C LEU A 63 0.35 14.92 -3.14
N MET A 64 -0.83 15.44 -2.79
CA MET A 64 -2.03 14.63 -2.54
C MET A 64 -2.35 13.67 -3.70
N PRO A 65 -2.32 14.04 -4.99
CA PRO A 65 -2.58 13.09 -6.08
C PRO A 65 -1.65 11.87 -6.05
N ILE A 66 -0.38 12.09 -5.70
CA ILE A 66 0.64 11.04 -5.64
C ILE A 66 0.50 10.22 -4.37
N THR A 67 0.21 10.84 -3.23
CA THR A 67 -0.12 10.13 -1.99
C THR A 67 -1.30 9.18 -2.17
N LEU A 68 -2.28 9.57 -2.97
CA LEU A 68 -3.44 8.75 -3.27
C LEU A 68 -3.11 7.58 -4.19
N PHE A 69 -2.34 7.83 -5.25
CA PHE A 69 -1.80 6.75 -6.08
C PHE A 69 -1.04 5.72 -5.22
N VAL A 70 -0.15 6.20 -4.34
CA VAL A 70 0.61 5.35 -3.41
C VAL A 70 -0.33 4.58 -2.48
N LEU A 71 -1.33 5.24 -1.88
CA LEU A 71 -2.27 4.60 -0.95
C LEU A 71 -3.07 3.48 -1.62
N VAL A 72 -3.57 3.71 -2.84
CA VAL A 72 -4.33 2.71 -3.61
C VAL A 72 -3.44 1.50 -3.91
N ASN A 73 -2.25 1.75 -4.45
CA ASN A 73 -1.32 0.67 -4.81
C ASN A 73 -0.82 -0.08 -3.56
N ALA A 74 -0.51 0.62 -2.48
CA ALA A 74 -0.11 0.00 -1.21
C ALA A 74 -1.22 -0.90 -0.67
N THR A 75 -2.47 -0.42 -0.67
CA THR A 75 -3.63 -1.21 -0.24
C THR A 75 -3.76 -2.46 -1.10
N LEU A 76 -3.74 -2.33 -2.44
CA LEU A 76 -3.84 -3.46 -3.36
C LEU A 76 -2.69 -4.46 -3.19
N ASN A 77 -1.47 -3.97 -3.02
CA ASN A 77 -0.28 -4.80 -2.79
C ASN A 77 -0.40 -5.55 -1.47
N SER A 78 -0.93 -4.94 -0.41
CA SER A 78 -1.11 -5.61 0.89
C SER A 78 -1.94 -6.90 0.81
N PHE A 79 -2.97 -6.93 -0.04
CA PHE A 79 -3.77 -8.15 -0.27
C PHE A 79 -3.09 -9.18 -1.17
N LYS A 80 -2.11 -8.76 -1.98
CA LYS A 80 -1.36 -9.61 -2.93
C LYS A 80 -0.02 -10.10 -2.39
N LEU A 81 0.33 -9.79 -1.14
CA LEU A 81 1.63 -10.11 -0.50
C LEU A 81 1.81 -11.61 -0.19
N VAL A 82 1.84 -12.46 -1.22
CA VAL A 82 2.05 -13.90 -1.05
C VAL A 82 3.51 -14.28 -0.98
N ASP A 83 4.37 -13.62 -1.76
CA ASP A 83 5.78 -14.03 -1.90
C ASP A 83 6.52 -13.98 -0.56
N HIS A 84 6.26 -12.93 0.23
CA HIS A 84 6.90 -12.76 1.54
C HIS A 84 6.43 -13.80 2.54
N LEU A 85 5.14 -14.14 2.51
CA LEU A 85 4.56 -15.16 3.36
C LEU A 85 5.10 -16.54 3.02
N PHE A 86 5.11 -16.86 1.73
CA PHE A 86 5.52 -18.17 1.21
C PHE A 86 6.98 -18.49 1.55
N ILE A 87 7.86 -17.48 1.48
CA ILE A 87 9.29 -17.64 1.73
C ILE A 87 9.61 -17.63 3.23
N LEU A 88 8.95 -16.78 4.02
CA LEU A 88 9.35 -16.56 5.42
C LEU A 88 8.60 -17.44 6.42
N THR A 89 7.32 -17.72 6.21
CA THR A 89 6.47 -18.28 7.28
C THR A 89 5.56 -19.41 6.83
N LYS A 90 5.24 -19.51 5.53
CA LYS A 90 4.24 -20.44 4.98
C LYS A 90 2.91 -20.40 5.76
N GLY A 91 2.48 -19.20 6.13
CA GLY A 91 1.27 -18.98 6.94
C GLY A 91 1.44 -19.21 8.44
N GLY A 92 2.59 -19.68 8.93
CA GLY A 92 2.84 -19.95 10.34
C GLY A 92 3.25 -18.73 11.18
N PRO A 93 3.41 -18.91 12.51
CA PRO A 93 2.95 -20.07 13.31
C PRO A 93 1.42 -20.04 13.46
N ASP A 94 0.77 -21.23 13.47
CA ASP A 94 -0.67 -21.38 13.77
C ASP A 94 -1.60 -20.48 12.93
N ASN A 95 -1.38 -20.41 11.62
CA ASN A 95 -2.13 -19.55 10.68
C ASN A 95 -2.10 -18.04 10.99
N ALA A 96 -1.27 -17.57 11.92
CA ALA A 96 -1.29 -16.18 12.38
C ALA A 96 -0.84 -15.16 11.34
N SER A 97 -0.13 -15.62 10.29
CA SER A 97 0.26 -14.77 9.17
C SER A 97 -0.53 -15.09 7.89
N ASN A 98 -1.51 -16.01 7.94
CA ASN A 98 -2.20 -16.48 6.74
C ASN A 98 -3.00 -15.34 6.05
N LEU A 99 -2.78 -15.16 4.76
CA LEU A 99 -3.46 -14.19 3.91
C LEU A 99 -4.40 -14.90 2.95
N ILE A 100 -5.51 -14.25 2.56
CA ILE A 100 -6.52 -14.84 1.65
C ILE A 100 -5.89 -15.44 0.38
N LEU A 101 -4.91 -14.75 -0.22
CA LEU A 101 -4.28 -15.24 -1.44
C LEU A 101 -3.37 -16.47 -1.19
N TYR A 102 -2.78 -16.60 -0.01
CA TYR A 102 -2.05 -17.82 0.39
C TYR A 102 -3.01 -19.00 0.61
N TYR A 103 -4.16 -18.76 1.26
CA TYR A 103 -5.20 -19.77 1.43
C TYR A 103 -5.75 -20.27 0.07
N ILE A 104 -5.95 -19.36 -0.90
CA ILE A 104 -6.32 -19.72 -2.27
C ILE A 104 -5.26 -20.63 -2.91
N TYR A 105 -3.97 -20.31 -2.72
CA TYR A 105 -2.87 -21.12 -3.23
C TYR A 105 -2.86 -22.52 -2.62
N GLU A 106 -2.96 -22.66 -1.29
CA GLU A 106 -3.04 -23.97 -0.63
C GLU A 106 -4.25 -24.78 -1.11
N THR A 107 -5.41 -24.13 -1.26
CA THR A 107 -6.62 -24.76 -1.77
C THR A 107 -6.41 -25.34 -3.18
N ALA A 108 -5.79 -24.57 -4.07
CA ALA A 108 -5.56 -24.99 -5.45
C ALA A 108 -4.51 -26.10 -5.56
N PHE A 109 -3.40 -25.99 -4.84
CA PHE A 109 -2.20 -26.82 -5.08
C PHE A 109 -1.93 -27.88 -4.02
N SER A 110 -2.37 -27.67 -2.77
CA SER A 110 -2.20 -28.64 -1.68
C SER A 110 -3.45 -29.50 -1.51
N PHE A 111 -4.63 -28.89 -1.53
CA PHE A 111 -5.91 -29.60 -1.44
C PHE A 111 -6.45 -30.07 -2.81
N LEU A 112 -5.83 -29.61 -3.91
CA LEU A 112 -6.20 -29.92 -5.30
C LEU A 112 -7.66 -29.57 -5.65
N ASP A 113 -8.27 -28.64 -4.89
CA ASP A 113 -9.63 -28.15 -5.14
C ASP A 113 -9.58 -26.86 -5.97
N SER A 114 -9.27 -27.03 -7.25
CA SER A 114 -9.16 -25.93 -8.21
C SER A 114 -10.47 -25.16 -8.38
N SER A 115 -11.63 -25.82 -8.24
CA SER A 115 -12.94 -25.19 -8.40
C SER A 115 -13.27 -24.27 -7.23
N TYR A 116 -12.99 -24.70 -6.00
CA TYR A 116 -13.16 -23.86 -4.83
C TYR A 116 -12.15 -22.70 -4.82
N ALA A 117 -10.88 -22.96 -5.16
CA ALA A 117 -9.86 -21.91 -5.28
C ALA A 117 -10.20 -20.86 -6.35
N ALA A 118 -10.74 -21.27 -7.50
CA ALA A 118 -11.19 -20.35 -8.54
C ALA A 118 -12.33 -19.46 -8.06
N THR A 119 -13.28 -20.03 -7.29
CA THR A 119 -14.39 -19.29 -6.70
C THR A 119 -13.88 -18.20 -5.75
N LEU A 120 -13.00 -18.56 -4.82
CA LEU A 120 -12.36 -17.62 -3.89
C LEU A 120 -11.57 -16.53 -4.62
N THR A 121 -10.89 -16.87 -5.72
CA THR A 121 -10.16 -15.90 -6.55
C THR A 121 -11.09 -14.85 -7.14
N ILE A 122 -12.25 -15.25 -7.65
CA ILE A 122 -13.25 -14.32 -8.21
C ILE A 122 -13.77 -13.37 -7.11
N PHE A 123 -14.09 -13.89 -5.93
CA PHE A 123 -14.50 -13.06 -4.79
C PHE A 123 -13.42 -12.05 -4.39
N LEU A 124 -12.16 -12.48 -4.31
CA LEU A 124 -11.05 -11.58 -4.02
C LEU A 124 -10.91 -10.49 -5.07
N LEU A 125 -10.97 -10.84 -6.36
CA LEU A 125 -10.91 -9.88 -7.45
C LEU A 125 -12.04 -8.85 -7.37
N LEU A 126 -13.27 -9.29 -7.12
CA LEU A 126 -14.42 -8.39 -6.93
C LEU A 126 -14.23 -7.47 -5.72
N ALA A 127 -13.77 -7.99 -4.59
CA ALA A 127 -13.49 -7.19 -3.41
C ALA A 127 -12.43 -6.12 -3.68
N LEU A 128 -11.31 -6.48 -4.33
CA LEU A 128 -10.26 -5.54 -4.70
C LEU A 128 -10.73 -4.50 -5.72
N ALA A 129 -11.56 -4.91 -6.69
CA ALA A 129 -12.15 -3.99 -7.65
C ALA A 129 -13.06 -2.97 -6.96
N ILE A 130 -13.92 -3.41 -6.03
CA ILE A 130 -14.80 -2.53 -5.25
C ILE A 130 -13.96 -1.55 -4.42
N ILE A 131 -12.95 -2.02 -3.69
CA ILE A 131 -12.06 -1.16 -2.89
C ILE A 131 -11.39 -0.12 -3.79
N SER A 132 -10.83 -0.53 -4.92
CA SER A 132 -10.19 0.36 -5.88
C SER A 132 -11.15 1.42 -6.41
N ILE A 133 -12.36 1.02 -6.84
CA ILE A 133 -13.39 1.95 -7.34
C ILE A 133 -13.82 2.94 -6.25
N VAL A 134 -14.02 2.48 -5.01
CA VAL A 134 -14.40 3.34 -3.88
C VAL A 134 -13.28 4.35 -3.59
N GLN A 135 -12.03 3.92 -3.58
CA GLN A 135 -10.89 4.81 -3.41
C GLN A 135 -10.86 5.85 -4.54
N PHE A 136 -10.88 5.43 -5.81
CA PHE A 136 -10.87 6.35 -6.96
C PHE A 136 -12.04 7.36 -6.91
N LYS A 137 -13.28 6.91 -6.69
CA LYS A 137 -14.47 7.80 -6.64
C LYS A 137 -14.45 8.78 -5.48
N MET A 138 -13.94 8.38 -4.31
CA MET A 138 -13.81 9.30 -3.17
C MET A 138 -12.80 10.41 -3.46
N PHE A 139 -11.79 10.12 -4.28
CA PHE A 139 -10.70 11.04 -4.57
C PHE A 139 -10.95 11.93 -5.78
N GLU A 140 -11.69 11.48 -6.80
CA GLU A 140 -12.12 12.31 -7.92
C GLU A 140 -12.87 13.59 -7.45
N LYS A 141 -13.62 13.49 -6.35
CA LYS A 141 -14.30 14.66 -5.74
C LYS A 141 -13.38 15.68 -5.06
N ARG A 142 -12.14 15.34 -4.73
CA ARG A 142 -11.22 16.22 -3.98
C ARG A 142 -10.06 16.78 -4.81
N ILE A 143 -9.85 16.28 -6.03
CA ILE A 143 -8.73 16.67 -6.87
C ILE A 143 -9.30 17.48 -8.04
N HIS A 144 -9.33 18.81 -7.89
CA HIS A 144 -9.47 19.68 -9.05
C HIS A 144 -8.19 19.57 -9.89
N TYR A 145 -8.25 18.74 -10.92
CA TYR A 145 -7.35 18.86 -12.06
C TYR A 145 -7.54 20.25 -12.65
N ARG A 146 -6.55 21.11 -12.49
CA ARG A 146 -6.37 22.32 -13.27
C ARG A 146 -4.94 22.36 -13.75
#